data_AF-A0A7S3DTV1-F1
#
_entry.id   AF-A0A7S3DTV1-F1
#
_cell.length_a   1.000
_cell.length_b   1.000
_cell.length_c   1.000
_cell.angle_alpha   90.00
_cell.angle_beta   90.00
_cell.angle_gamma   90.00
#
_symmetry.space_group_name_H-M   'P 1'
#
loop_
_entity.id
_entity.type
_entity.pdbx_description
1 polymer ?
#
loop_
_entity_poly.entity_id
_entity_poly.type
_entity_poly.pdbx_seq_one_letter_code
_entity_poly.pdbx_strand_id
1 'polypeptide(L)'
;FQRDMKGSSLPAVFISFASAKDPTYQARHPGKHVGLVIAPAYYKDYEKFKDLRVKHRGPEYEKLKQELTDRLLQVLFLEFPHLKDKVDYVSLGTPVTCDYYLGNHRGAVYGLSHTPQRYRSDDLTSPTTPIRNLYLTGQDVLCNGIGGAAGAGLIT
;
A
#
# COMPACT_ATOMS: atom_id res chain seq x y z
N PHE A 1 14.03 -4.30 -5.92
CA PHE A 1 13.58 -3.18 -6.77
C PHE A 1 14.59 -2.05 -6.67
N GLN A 2 14.90 -1.40 -7.79
CA GLN A 2 15.73 -0.20 -7.79
C GLN A 2 15.02 0.88 -6.98
N ARG A 3 15.73 1.57 -6.09
CA ARG A 3 15.14 2.63 -5.28
C ARG A 3 14.70 3.76 -6.19
N ASP A 4 13.49 4.26 -5.99
CA ASP A 4 13.04 5.49 -6.63
C ASP A 4 13.97 6.64 -6.19
N MET A 5 14.86 7.07 -7.08
CA MET A 5 15.68 8.24 -6.86
C MET A 5 14.94 9.46 -7.39
N LYS A 6 14.98 10.56 -6.64
CA LYS A 6 14.33 11.82 -7.02
C LYS A 6 14.76 12.20 -8.46
N GLY A 7 13.80 12.25 -9.39
CA GLY A 7 14.05 12.52 -10.81
C GLY A 7 14.19 11.30 -11.74
N SER A 8 14.06 10.08 -11.24
CA SER A 8 14.07 8.85 -12.06
C SER A 8 12.64 8.35 -12.38
N SER A 9 12.52 7.49 -13.40
CA SER A 9 11.27 6.80 -13.71
C SER A 9 10.87 5.88 -12.55
N LEU A 10 9.57 5.83 -12.23
CA LEU A 10 9.07 4.91 -11.22
C LEU A 10 9.42 3.46 -11.63
N PRO A 11 10.03 2.65 -10.75
CA PRO A 11 10.57 1.34 -11.13
C PRO A 11 9.47 0.33 -11.49
N ALA A 12 8.26 0.52 -10.95
CA ALA A 12 7.06 -0.24 -11.26
C ALA A 12 5.84 0.57 -10.83
N VAL A 13 4.75 0.47 -11.59
CA VAL A 13 3.44 1.04 -11.24
C VAL A 13 2.37 0.00 -11.51
N PHE A 14 1.45 -0.16 -10.55
CA PHE A 14 0.27 -1.00 -10.70
C PHE A 14 -0.97 -0.11 -10.77
N ILE A 15 -1.81 -0.36 -11.77
CA ILE A 15 -3.06 0.38 -12.02
C ILE A 15 -4.22 -0.63 -11.99
N SER A 16 -5.25 -0.35 -11.20
CA SER A 16 -6.46 -1.18 -11.14
C SER A 16 -7.70 -0.33 -10.94
N PHE A 17 -8.79 -0.69 -11.62
CA PHE A 17 -10.10 -0.05 -11.46
C PHE A 17 -11.05 -1.01 -10.74
N ALA A 18 -11.14 -0.90 -9.42
CA ALA A 18 -12.00 -1.78 -8.62
C ALA A 18 -13.48 -1.62 -9.01
N SER A 19 -13.90 -0.39 -9.34
CA SER A 19 -15.25 -0.10 -9.83
C SER A 19 -15.62 -0.88 -11.10
N ALA A 20 -14.66 -1.20 -11.96
CA ALA A 20 -14.92 -1.95 -13.19
C ALA A 20 -15.12 -3.45 -12.94
N LYS A 21 -14.68 -3.95 -11.77
CA LYS A 21 -14.84 -5.35 -11.36
C LYS A 21 -16.17 -5.61 -10.64
N ASP A 22 -16.86 -4.57 -10.21
CA ASP A 22 -18.19 -4.66 -9.59
C ASP A 22 -19.28 -4.38 -10.65
N PRO A 23 -20.06 -5.40 -11.07
CA PRO A 23 -21.07 -5.25 -12.12
C PRO A 23 -22.22 -4.31 -11.71
N THR A 24 -22.39 -4.02 -10.42
CA THR A 24 -23.43 -3.11 -9.92
C THR A 24 -22.98 -1.66 -9.85
N TYR A 25 -21.67 -1.40 -9.95
CA TYR A 25 -21.10 -0.07 -9.69
C TYR A 25 -21.65 0.99 -10.63
N GLN A 26 -21.75 0.68 -11.93
CA GLN A 26 -22.22 1.62 -12.95
C GLN A 26 -23.67 2.08 -12.70
N ALA A 27 -24.54 1.19 -12.21
CA ALA A 27 -25.92 1.55 -11.89
C ALA A 27 -26.00 2.48 -10.67
N ARG A 28 -25.12 2.29 -9.68
CA ARG A 28 -25.06 3.11 -8.46
C ARG A 28 -24.32 4.44 -8.67
N HIS A 29 -23.36 4.47 -9.59
CA HIS A 29 -22.51 5.63 -9.87
C HIS A 29 -22.31 5.84 -11.39
N PRO A 30 -23.36 6.26 -12.12
CA PRO A 30 -23.29 6.39 -13.57
C PRO A 30 -22.16 7.31 -14.04
N GLY A 31 -21.35 6.81 -14.97
CA GLY A 31 -20.26 7.57 -15.60
C GLY A 31 -19.07 7.85 -14.68
N LYS A 32 -19.00 7.23 -13.50
CA LYS A 32 -17.91 7.38 -12.54
C LYS A 32 -17.15 6.07 -12.37
N HIS A 33 -15.84 6.16 -12.19
CA HIS A 33 -14.97 5.03 -11.92
C HIS A 33 -13.99 5.38 -10.79
N VAL A 34 -13.53 4.37 -10.07
CA VAL A 34 -12.52 4.50 -9.01
C VAL A 34 -11.31 3.65 -9.40
N GLY A 35 -10.20 4.35 -9.60
CA GLY A 35 -8.90 3.77 -9.88
C GLY A 35 -8.00 3.77 -8.64
N LEU A 36 -7.10 2.80 -8.59
CA LEU A 36 -5.98 2.71 -7.67
C LEU A 36 -4.69 2.67 -8.49
N VAL A 37 -3.79 3.61 -8.23
CA VAL A 37 -2.44 3.65 -8.82
C VAL A 37 -1.44 3.59 -7.68
N ILE A 38 -0.59 2.57 -7.67
CA ILE A 38 0.41 2.36 -6.61
C ILE A 38 1.79 2.11 -7.19
N ALA A 39 2.81 2.53 -6.45
CA ALA A 39 4.20 2.27 -6.76
C ALA A 39 4.95 1.84 -5.49
N PRO A 40 6.09 1.12 -5.61
CA PRO A 40 6.95 0.82 -4.47
C PRO A 40 7.43 2.09 -3.77
N ALA A 41 7.47 2.06 -2.44
CA ALA A 41 7.93 3.18 -1.61
C ALA A 41 8.78 2.67 -0.43
N TYR A 42 9.80 3.43 -0.05
CA TYR A 42 10.67 3.10 1.08
C TYR A 42 10.31 3.97 2.29
N TYR A 43 10.01 3.35 3.43
CA TYR A 43 9.56 4.06 4.63
C TYR A 43 10.51 5.18 5.07
N LYS A 44 11.83 4.97 4.94
CA LYS A 44 12.88 5.92 5.31
C LYS A 44 12.70 7.30 4.66
N ASP A 45 12.13 7.36 3.46
CA ASP A 45 11.90 8.62 2.74
C ASP A 45 10.79 9.47 3.37
N TYR A 46 9.95 8.85 4.21
CA TYR A 46 8.79 9.47 4.86
C TYR A 46 8.91 9.53 6.38
N GLU A 47 9.89 8.84 6.96
CA GLU A 47 10.04 8.63 8.40
C GLU A 47 10.07 9.93 9.20
N LYS A 48 10.67 10.99 8.65
CA LYS A 48 10.71 12.33 9.28
C LYS A 48 9.33 12.96 9.51
N PHE A 49 8.29 12.47 8.84
CA PHE A 49 6.92 12.96 8.99
C PHE A 49 6.04 12.06 9.89
N LYS A 50 6.58 10.97 10.45
CA LYS A 50 5.80 9.95 11.16
C LYS A 50 5.09 10.52 12.40
N ASP A 51 5.79 11.36 13.18
CA ASP A 51 5.32 11.90 14.45
C ASP A 51 4.56 13.23 14.29
N LEU A 52 4.46 13.75 13.06
CA LEU A 52 3.68 14.95 12.77
C LEU A 52 2.19 14.67 12.76
N ARG A 53 1.40 15.68 13.13
CA ARG A 53 -0.07 15.57 13.22
C ARG A 53 -0.68 15.15 11.88
N VAL A 54 -1.49 14.11 11.92
CA VAL A 54 -2.18 13.56 10.74
C VAL A 54 -3.07 14.61 10.10
N LYS A 55 -3.11 14.62 8.76
CA LYS A 55 -3.72 15.67 7.90
C LYS A 55 -3.05 17.06 8.02
N HIS A 56 -2.02 17.21 8.85
CA HIS A 56 -1.35 18.49 9.11
C HIS A 56 0.17 18.29 9.25
N ARG A 57 0.78 17.51 8.35
CA ARG A 57 2.22 17.20 8.35
C ARG A 57 3.11 18.29 7.73
N GLY A 58 2.53 19.47 7.50
CA GLY A 58 3.23 20.65 7.01
C GLY A 58 3.40 20.71 5.49
N PRO A 59 3.83 21.87 4.97
CA PRO A 59 3.90 22.15 3.54
C PRO A 59 4.93 21.29 2.81
N GLU A 60 6.00 20.85 3.48
CA GLU A 60 6.99 19.96 2.88
C GLU A 60 6.37 18.60 2.51
N TYR A 61 5.54 18.04 3.38
CA TYR A 61 4.87 16.77 3.14
C TYR A 61 3.82 16.89 2.04
N GLU A 62 3.03 17.97 2.03
CA GLU A 62 2.04 18.20 0.97
C GLU A 62 2.71 18.42 -0.39
N LYS A 63 3.85 19.12 -0.45
CA LYS A 63 4.64 19.25 -1.68
C LYS A 63 5.14 17.89 -2.17
N LEU A 64 5.69 17.06 -1.28
CA LEU A 64 6.12 15.71 -1.62
C LEU A 64 4.96 14.87 -2.17
N LYS A 65 3.78 14.93 -1.54
CA LYS A 65 2.60 14.23 -2.00
C LYS A 65 2.14 14.70 -3.37
N GLN A 66 2.19 16.00 -3.64
CA GLN A 66 1.86 16.55 -4.96
C GLN A 66 2.85 16.04 -6.02
N GLU A 67 4.16 16.12 -5.77
CA GLU A 67 5.19 15.60 -6.67
C GLU A 67 4.98 14.10 -6.99
N LEU A 68 4.61 13.28 -6.00
CA LEU A 68 4.31 11.87 -6.20
C LEU A 68 3.00 11.65 -6.98
N THR A 69 1.97 12.46 -6.69
CA THR A 69 0.68 12.40 -7.37
C THR A 69 0.86 12.70 -8.85
N ASP A 70 1.58 13.76 -9.19
CA ASP A 70 1.84 14.16 -10.57
C ASP A 70 2.59 13.07 -11.35
N ARG A 71 3.61 12.45 -10.73
CA ARG A 71 4.37 11.34 -11.33
C ARG A 71 3.51 10.10 -11.57
N LEU A 72 2.64 9.73 -10.62
CA LEU A 72 1.75 8.58 -10.77
C LEU A 72 0.66 8.84 -11.82
N LEU A 73 0.10 10.06 -11.85
CA LEU A 73 -0.87 10.47 -12.86
C LEU A 73 -0.23 10.54 -14.24
N GLN A 74 1.03 10.98 -14.36
CA GLN A 74 1.76 10.94 -15.62
C GLN A 74 1.82 9.51 -16.18
N VAL A 75 2.13 8.51 -15.36
CA VAL A 75 2.13 7.11 -15.77
C VAL A 75 0.72 6.65 -16.16
N LEU A 76 -0.30 6.98 -15.35
CA LEU A 76 -1.70 6.69 -15.67
C LEU A 76 -2.10 7.24 -17.05
N PHE A 77 -1.72 8.47 -17.37
CA PHE A 77 -2.10 9.14 -18.61
C PHE A 77 -1.23 8.74 -19.81
N LEU A 78 -0.07 8.15 -19.59
CA LEU A 78 0.68 7.48 -20.67
C LEU A 78 -0.06 6.22 -21.11
N GLU A 79 -0.54 5.42 -20.16
CA GLU A 79 -1.31 4.20 -20.44
C GLU A 79 -2.75 4.49 -20.91
N PHE A 80 -3.39 5.53 -20.33
CA PHE A 80 -4.78 5.91 -20.61
C PHE A 80 -4.90 7.42 -20.92
N PRO A 81 -4.47 7.87 -22.11
CA PRO A 81 -4.43 9.30 -22.45
C PRO A 81 -5.80 10.00 -22.38
N HIS A 82 -6.88 9.27 -22.65
CA HIS A 82 -8.25 9.78 -22.66
C HIS A 82 -8.77 10.17 -21.25
N LEU A 83 -8.04 9.83 -20.18
CA LEU A 83 -8.42 10.15 -18.80
C LEU A 83 -7.90 11.50 -18.28
N LYS A 84 -7.02 12.19 -19.03
CA LYS A 84 -6.35 13.44 -18.58
C LYS A 84 -7.32 14.48 -18.02
N ASP A 85 -8.43 14.70 -18.72
CA ASP A 85 -9.45 15.69 -18.35
C ASP A 85 -10.68 15.05 -17.66
N LYS A 86 -10.50 13.86 -17.08
CA LYS A 86 -11.58 13.06 -16.47
C LYS A 86 -11.36 12.77 -14.99
N VAL A 87 -10.27 13.27 -14.39
CA VAL A 87 -10.00 13.11 -12.96
C VAL A 87 -10.79 14.14 -12.16
N ASP A 88 -11.86 13.67 -11.50
CA ASP A 88 -12.70 14.50 -10.62
C ASP A 88 -12.06 14.71 -9.24
N TYR A 89 -11.36 13.69 -8.73
CA TYR A 89 -10.74 13.72 -7.40
C TYR A 89 -9.50 12.82 -7.36
N VAL A 90 -8.45 13.27 -6.66
CA VAL A 90 -7.25 12.50 -6.39
C VAL A 90 -6.82 12.65 -4.94
N SER A 91 -6.38 11.55 -4.34
CA SER A 91 -5.83 11.53 -2.99
C SER A 91 -4.70 10.50 -2.92
N LEU A 92 -3.62 10.88 -2.24
CA LEU A 92 -2.41 10.06 -2.12
C LEU A 92 -2.14 9.72 -0.65
N GLY A 93 -1.97 8.43 -0.38
CA GLY A 93 -1.40 7.92 0.87
C GLY A 93 0.10 7.62 0.71
N THR A 94 0.85 7.71 1.80
CA THR A 94 2.26 7.30 1.85
C THR A 94 2.49 6.22 2.92
N PRO A 95 3.68 5.62 3.05
CA PRO A 95 3.95 4.63 4.09
C PRO A 95 3.59 5.09 5.52
N VAL A 96 3.85 6.35 5.90
CA VAL A 96 3.43 6.90 7.21
C VAL A 96 1.91 7.12 7.34
N THR A 97 1.17 7.06 6.22
CA THR A 97 -0.30 7.01 6.25
C THR A 97 -0.76 5.60 6.63
N CYS A 98 -0.16 4.57 6.03
CA CYS A 98 -0.47 3.18 6.35
C CYS A 98 -0.05 2.82 7.79
N ASP A 99 1.12 3.29 8.23
CA ASP A 99 1.60 3.10 9.61
C ASP A 99 0.58 3.64 10.62
N TYR A 100 0.14 4.89 10.43
CA TYR A 100 -0.82 5.53 11.34
C TYR A 100 -2.22 4.88 11.34
N TYR A 101 -2.82 4.67 10.16
CA TYR A 101 -4.23 4.24 10.09
C TYR A 101 -4.41 2.73 10.22
N LEU A 102 -3.41 1.94 9.81
CA LEU A 102 -3.50 0.47 9.80
C LEU A 102 -2.63 -0.17 10.88
N GLY A 103 -1.78 0.59 11.56
CA GLY A 103 -0.82 0.04 12.54
C GLY A 103 0.28 -0.82 11.89
N ASN A 104 0.43 -0.75 10.56
CA ASN A 104 1.42 -1.55 9.85
C ASN A 104 2.81 -1.02 10.19
N HIS A 105 3.64 -1.84 10.83
CA HIS A 105 5.01 -1.47 11.19
C HIS A 105 5.76 -0.92 9.96
N ARG A 106 6.21 0.34 10.02
CA ARG A 106 6.89 1.02 8.93
C ARG A 106 6.09 1.04 7.62
N GLY A 107 4.76 1.11 7.72
CA GLY A 107 3.85 1.16 6.58
C GLY A 107 3.85 -0.08 5.69
N ALA A 108 4.35 -1.22 6.18
CA ALA A 108 4.47 -2.44 5.39
C ALA A 108 3.09 -3.07 5.09
N VAL A 109 2.58 -2.85 3.88
CA VAL A 109 1.25 -3.35 3.46
C VAL A 109 1.16 -4.87 3.36
N TYR A 110 2.29 -5.54 3.17
CA TYR A 110 2.40 -7.01 3.06
C TYR A 110 3.18 -7.63 4.23
N GLY A 111 3.26 -6.92 5.36
CA GLY A 111 3.91 -7.41 6.57
C GLY A 111 5.43 -7.59 6.42
N LEU A 112 5.97 -8.64 7.03
CA LEU A 112 7.40 -8.96 7.05
C LEU A 112 7.97 -9.15 5.65
N SER A 113 9.26 -8.84 5.48
CA SER A 113 9.93 -9.03 4.18
C SER A 113 9.94 -10.49 3.75
N HIS A 114 9.61 -10.76 2.49
CA HIS A 114 9.61 -12.10 1.89
C HIS A 114 11.01 -12.57 1.51
N THR A 115 11.86 -12.77 2.52
CA THR A 115 13.21 -13.31 2.33
C THR A 115 13.21 -14.83 2.50
N PRO A 116 14.14 -15.56 1.87
CA PRO A 116 14.31 -16.99 2.14
C PRO A 116 14.52 -17.30 3.63
N GLN A 117 15.16 -16.38 4.36
CA GLN A 117 15.39 -16.50 5.80
C GLN A 117 14.08 -16.48 6.59
N ARG A 118 13.12 -15.61 6.25
CA ARG A 118 11.79 -15.59 6.90
C ARG A 118 11.12 -16.96 6.78
N TYR A 119 11.05 -17.50 5.57
CA TYR A 119 10.33 -18.75 5.30
C TYR A 119 11.06 -20.01 5.77
N ARG A 120 12.31 -19.89 6.20
CA ARG A 120 13.07 -20.97 6.85
C ARG A 120 13.08 -20.87 8.37
N SER A 121 12.48 -19.82 8.92
CA SER A 121 12.45 -19.57 10.36
C SER A 121 11.13 -20.07 10.93
N ASP A 122 11.22 -21.12 11.75
CA ASP A 122 10.08 -21.64 12.50
C ASP A 122 9.55 -20.58 13.50
N ASP A 123 10.43 -19.79 14.10
CA ASP A 123 10.04 -18.75 15.06
C ASP A 123 9.24 -17.61 14.43
N LEU A 124 9.64 -17.14 13.22
CA LEU A 124 8.99 -15.99 12.57
C LEU A 124 7.65 -16.35 11.90
N THR A 125 7.42 -17.63 11.63
CA THR A 125 6.22 -18.13 10.93
C THR A 125 5.35 -19.03 11.80
N SER A 126 5.75 -19.28 13.05
CA SER A 126 4.96 -20.10 13.98
C SER A 126 3.66 -19.39 14.40
N PRO A 127 2.50 -20.06 14.29
CA PRO A 127 1.25 -19.58 14.87
C PRO A 127 1.23 -19.67 16.41
N THR A 128 2.09 -20.49 16.99
CA THR A 128 2.15 -20.72 18.44
C THR A 128 3.23 -19.88 19.11
N THR A 129 2.96 -19.47 20.36
CA THR A 129 3.92 -18.76 21.20
C THR A 129 4.31 -19.60 22.42
N PRO A 130 5.41 -19.27 23.12
CA PRO A 130 5.74 -19.90 24.41
C PRO A 130 4.70 -19.67 25.52
N ILE A 131 3.78 -18.71 25.33
CA ILE A 131 2.72 -18.41 26.30
C ILE A 131 1.51 -19.29 25.97
N ARG A 132 1.09 -20.09 26.96
CA ARG A 132 -0.06 -20.99 26.82
C ARG A 132 -1.31 -20.20 26.41
N ASN A 133 -2.03 -20.72 25.41
CA ASN A 133 -3.26 -20.15 24.86
C ASN A 133 -3.08 -18.76 24.21
N LEU A 134 -1.86 -18.37 23.85
CA LEU A 134 -1.59 -17.19 23.03
C LEU A 134 -1.05 -17.62 21.66
N TYR A 135 -1.76 -17.20 20.62
CA TYR A 135 -1.47 -17.51 19.23
C TYR A 135 -1.24 -16.23 18.43
N LEU A 136 -0.38 -16.32 17.41
CA LEU A 136 -0.17 -15.27 16.42
C LEU A 136 -0.93 -15.65 15.15
N THR A 137 -1.71 -14.72 14.61
CA THR A 137 -2.47 -14.91 13.36
C THR A 137 -2.26 -13.75 12.40
N GLY A 138 -2.79 -13.87 11.19
CA GLY A 138 -2.65 -12.88 10.12
C GLY A 138 -1.53 -13.17 9.14
N GLN A 139 -1.33 -12.25 8.19
CA GLN A 139 -0.50 -12.48 7.00
C GLN A 139 0.99 -12.76 7.28
N ASP A 140 1.48 -12.45 8.48
CA ASP A 140 2.89 -12.66 8.80
C ASP A 140 3.24 -14.11 9.13
N VAL A 141 2.26 -14.86 9.63
CA VAL A 141 2.41 -16.27 10.04
C VAL A 141 2.65 -17.17 8.84
N LEU A 142 1.85 -17.03 7.78
CA LEU A 142 1.91 -17.93 6.62
C LEU A 142 2.55 -17.25 5.39
N CYS A 143 1.85 -16.26 4.84
CA CYS A 143 2.23 -15.54 3.63
C CYS A 143 1.44 -14.22 3.56
N ASN A 144 1.92 -13.25 2.78
CA ASN A 144 1.23 -11.97 2.64
C ASN A 144 -0.19 -12.07 2.09
N GLY A 145 -0.93 -10.99 2.27
CA GLY A 145 -2.23 -10.78 1.65
C GLY A 145 -3.37 -11.56 2.33
N ILE A 146 -4.55 -11.42 1.75
CA ILE A 146 -5.79 -11.94 2.33
C ILE A 146 -5.78 -13.47 2.43
N GLY A 147 -5.24 -14.15 1.41
CA GLY A 147 -5.17 -15.61 1.40
C GLY A 147 -4.28 -16.15 2.52
N GLY A 148 -3.11 -15.57 2.74
CA GLY A 148 -2.23 -15.99 3.83
C GLY A 148 -2.75 -15.59 5.20
N ALA A 149 -3.43 -14.43 5.34
CA ALA A 149 -4.12 -14.07 6.56
C ALA A 149 -5.27 -15.04 6.91
N ALA A 150 -6.09 -15.43 5.92
CA ALA A 150 -7.16 -16.38 6.10
C ALA A 150 -6.64 -17.79 6.44
N GLY A 151 -5.57 -18.24 5.75
CA GLY A 151 -4.90 -19.50 6.05
C GLY A 151 -4.31 -19.51 7.47
N ALA A 152 -3.69 -18.42 7.90
CA ALA A 152 -3.20 -18.27 9.28
C ALA A 152 -4.34 -18.40 10.30
N GLY A 153 -5.51 -17.82 10.03
CA GLY A 153 -6.68 -17.94 10.90
C GLY A 153 -7.24 -19.35 11.03
N LEU A 154 -6.95 -20.26 10.09
CA LEU A 154 -7.36 -21.66 10.17
C LEU A 154 -6.41 -22.52 11.02
N ILE A 155 -5.13 -22.15 11.08
CA ILE A 155 -4.08 -22.91 11.78
C ILE A 155 -3.79 -22.40 13.20
N THR A 156 -4.50 -21.37 13.64
CA THR A 156 -4.43 -20.74 14.97
C THR A 156 -5.71 -20.97 15.74
#